data_AF-A0A380FCZ3-F1
#
_entry.id   AF-A0A380FCZ3-F1
#
_cell.length_a   1.000
_cell.length_b   1.000
_cell.length_c   1.000
_cell.angle_alpha   90.00
_cell.angle_beta   90.00
_cell.angle_gamma   90.00
#
_symmetry.space_group_name_H-M   'P 1'
#
loop_
_entity.id
_entity.type
_entity.pdbx_description
1 polymer ?
#
loop_
_entity_poly.entity_id
_entity_poly.type
_entity_poly.pdbx_seq_one_letter_code
_entity_poly.pdbx_strand_id
1 'polypeptide(L)'
;MSVNTDWLSLDRIIFIGRTFDEYMKMFNLNASELKGKNILDCPAGACAFGSQMKSSSINIKSCDIAYYFDKQSLYKKGQQDIEHAIENIEKAKHLYNWTYFKNTQELKNSRIQALENCYSDMVINKEDYVAAKLPVLPFADHSFDILLSAHFLFMYADQLDYEFHRACINEMLRVSKNEIRIFSYS
;
A
#
# COMPACT_ATOMS: atom_id res chain seq x y z
N MET A 1 18.35 18.94 -6.61
CA MET A 1 18.78 17.93 -7.60
C MET A 1 17.51 17.31 -8.14
N SER A 2 17.22 17.45 -9.43
CA SER A 2 16.08 16.78 -10.07
C SER A 2 16.42 15.30 -10.21
N VAL A 3 15.72 14.44 -9.47
CA VAL A 3 15.81 12.99 -9.65
C VAL A 3 15.39 12.69 -11.09
N ASN A 4 16.21 11.98 -11.87
CA ASN A 4 15.78 11.50 -13.18
C ASN A 4 14.69 10.45 -12.95
N THR A 5 13.46 10.79 -13.34
CA THR A 5 12.25 9.99 -13.20
C THR A 5 11.79 9.40 -14.54
N ASP A 6 12.65 9.30 -15.56
CA ASP A 6 12.28 8.77 -16.89
C ASP A 6 11.77 7.31 -16.83
N TRP A 7 12.10 6.59 -15.77
CA TRP A 7 11.60 5.25 -15.46
C TRP A 7 10.24 5.23 -14.75
N LEU A 8 9.74 6.38 -14.28
CA LEU A 8 8.54 6.55 -13.47
C LEU A 8 7.44 7.22 -14.30
N SER A 9 6.59 6.41 -14.94
CA SER A 9 5.38 6.88 -15.63
C SER A 9 4.16 6.58 -14.76
N LEU A 10 3.37 7.61 -14.44
CA LEU A 10 2.15 7.46 -13.64
C LEU A 10 1.18 6.47 -14.28
N ASP A 11 1.11 6.43 -15.61
CA ASP A 11 0.23 5.52 -16.36
C ASP A 11 0.55 4.03 -16.10
N ARG A 12 1.78 3.72 -15.70
CA ARG A 12 2.25 2.36 -15.38
C ARG A 12 2.03 1.97 -13.93
N ILE A 13 1.61 2.90 -13.06
CA ILE A 13 1.33 2.64 -11.65
C ILE A 13 -0.14 2.28 -11.50
N ILE A 14 -0.42 1.18 -10.81
CA ILE A 14 -1.78 0.85 -10.36
C ILE A 14 -1.94 1.41 -8.95
N PHE A 15 -2.73 2.48 -8.80
CA PHE A 15 -2.89 3.21 -7.55
C PHE A 15 -4.22 2.86 -6.88
N ILE A 16 -4.33 1.60 -6.43
CA ILE A 16 -5.52 1.05 -5.77
C ILE A 16 -5.17 0.59 -4.36
N GLY A 17 -5.97 1.02 -3.39
CA GLY A 17 -5.76 0.69 -1.98
C GLY A 17 -6.82 -0.23 -1.39
N ARG A 18 -6.65 -0.55 -0.11
CA ARG A 18 -7.65 -1.22 0.73
C ARG A 18 -7.97 -0.37 1.95
N THR A 19 -9.13 -0.63 2.55
CA THR A 19 -9.52 0.03 3.80
C THR A 19 -8.71 -0.50 4.98
N PHE A 20 -8.78 0.22 6.10
CA PHE A 20 -8.17 -0.21 7.35
C PHE A 20 -8.64 -1.60 7.78
N ASP A 21 -9.96 -1.85 7.77
CA ASP A 21 -10.54 -3.13 8.16
C ASP A 21 -10.08 -4.30 7.28
N GLU A 22 -9.89 -4.04 5.98
CA GLU A 22 -9.30 -5.03 5.08
C GLU A 22 -7.86 -5.35 5.48
N TYR A 23 -7.03 -4.33 5.75
CA TYR A 23 -5.64 -4.52 6.19
C TYR A 23 -5.54 -5.31 7.49
N MET A 24 -6.37 -4.98 8.48
CA MET A 24 -6.40 -5.68 9.77
C MET A 24 -6.68 -7.18 9.58
N LYS A 25 -7.60 -7.53 8.68
CA LYS A 25 -7.93 -8.92 8.36
C LYS A 25 -6.83 -9.59 7.51
N MET A 26 -6.36 -8.92 6.46
CA MET A 26 -5.33 -9.43 5.56
C MET A 26 -4.07 -9.82 6.32
N PHE A 27 -3.60 -8.97 7.22
CA PHE A 27 -2.38 -9.20 7.98
C PHE A 27 -2.63 -9.88 9.34
N ASN A 28 -3.87 -10.26 9.65
CA ASN A 28 -4.27 -10.80 10.95
C ASN A 28 -3.74 -9.96 12.14
N LEU A 29 -4.01 -8.66 12.09
CA LEU A 29 -3.55 -7.68 13.08
C LEU A 29 -4.62 -7.46 14.15
N ASN A 30 -4.18 -7.19 15.37
CA ASN A 30 -5.03 -6.68 16.44
C ASN A 30 -4.62 -5.26 16.84
N ALA A 31 -5.58 -4.36 17.03
CA ALA A 31 -5.32 -2.98 17.43
C ALA A 31 -4.50 -2.87 18.73
N SER A 32 -4.69 -3.80 19.68
CA SER A 32 -3.90 -3.84 20.92
C SER A 32 -2.43 -4.16 20.67
N GLU A 33 -2.13 -4.99 19.67
CA GLU A 33 -0.76 -5.35 19.28
C GLU A 33 -0.03 -4.22 18.58
N LEU A 34 -0.76 -3.30 17.96
CA LEU A 34 -0.20 -2.17 17.22
C LEU A 34 0.04 -0.95 18.10
N LYS A 35 -0.63 -0.85 19.26
CA LYS A 35 -0.53 0.28 20.16
C LYS A 35 0.92 0.55 20.59
N GLY A 36 1.39 1.78 20.36
CA GLY A 36 2.75 2.20 20.71
C GLY A 36 3.86 1.67 19.81
N LYS A 37 3.53 0.95 18.73
CA LYS A 37 4.51 0.49 17.74
C LYS A 37 4.71 1.51 16.62
N ASN A 38 5.92 1.51 16.06
CA ASN A 38 6.23 2.16 14.79
C ASN A 38 6.01 1.16 13.65
N ILE A 39 5.17 1.52 12.68
CA ILE A 39 4.76 0.65 11.58
C ILE A 39 5.14 1.30 10.25
N LEU A 40 5.67 0.49 9.33
CA LEU A 40 5.87 0.87 7.94
C LEU A 40 4.93 0.06 7.04
N ASP A 41 4.11 0.74 6.23
CA ASP A 41 3.40 0.13 5.10
C ASP A 41 4.22 0.39 3.83
N CYS A 42 4.74 -0.66 3.19
CA CYS A 42 5.59 -0.53 2.00
C CYS A 42 5.54 -1.75 1.05
N PRO A 43 5.21 -1.57 -0.24
CA PRO A 43 4.67 -0.35 -0.84
C PRO A 43 3.20 -0.14 -0.44
N ALA A 44 2.84 1.10 -0.08
CA ALA A 44 1.55 1.42 0.53
C ALA A 44 0.41 1.73 -0.48
N GLY A 45 0.72 2.20 -1.69
CA GLY A 45 -0.26 2.60 -2.69
C GLY A 45 -1.29 3.61 -2.16
N ALA A 46 -2.56 3.42 -2.55
CA ALA A 46 -3.68 4.25 -2.11
C ALA A 46 -4.36 3.72 -0.82
N CYS A 47 -3.62 3.03 0.05
CA CYS A 47 -4.20 2.38 1.22
C CYS A 47 -4.51 3.36 2.34
N ALA A 48 -5.68 3.19 2.95
CA ALA A 48 -6.15 4.04 4.04
C ALA A 48 -5.59 3.64 5.42
N PHE A 49 -4.68 2.68 5.48
CA PHE A 49 -4.21 2.10 6.75
C PHE A 49 -3.60 3.15 7.69
N GLY A 50 -2.79 4.06 7.16
CA GLY A 50 -2.21 5.18 7.92
C GLY A 50 -3.25 6.21 8.41
N SER A 51 -4.35 6.39 7.68
CA SER A 51 -5.32 7.47 7.94
C SER A 51 -6.18 7.26 9.18
N GLN A 52 -6.54 6.02 9.51
CA GLN A 52 -7.50 5.73 10.59
C GLN A 52 -6.84 5.50 11.97
N MET A 53 -5.52 5.30 12.01
CA MET A 53 -4.81 4.84 13.21
C MET A 53 -4.20 5.94 14.08
N LYS A 54 -4.22 7.20 13.62
CA LYS A 54 -3.66 8.32 14.37
C LYS A 54 -4.48 8.70 15.60
N SER A 55 -5.77 8.35 15.62
CA SER A 55 -6.61 8.42 16.81
C SER A 55 -6.18 7.43 17.92
N SER A 56 -5.34 6.44 17.60
CA SER A 56 -5.09 5.24 18.42
C SER A 56 -3.70 5.17 19.06
N SER A 57 -2.88 6.23 19.03
CA SER A 57 -1.47 6.23 19.52
C SER A 57 -0.56 5.24 18.76
N ILE A 58 -0.78 5.09 17.45
CA ILE A 58 -0.04 4.18 16.59
C ILE A 58 0.66 5.02 15.52
N ASN A 59 1.98 4.85 15.40
CA ASN A 59 2.80 5.64 14.49
C ASN A 59 3.00 4.87 13.19
N ILE A 60 2.36 5.32 12.11
CA ILE A 60 2.40 4.64 10.81
C ILE A 60 3.01 5.57 9.78
N LYS A 61 4.01 5.06 9.06
CA LYS A 61 4.49 5.67 7.81
C LYS A 61 4.07 4.81 6.64
N SER A 62 3.65 5.46 5.57
CA SER A 62 3.37 4.87 4.27
C SER A 62 4.50 5.21 3.33
N CYS A 63 5.04 4.21 2.65
CA CYS A 63 6.12 4.40 1.69
C CYS A 63 5.73 3.82 0.34
N ASP A 64 5.80 4.63 -0.71
CA ASP A 64 5.46 4.18 -2.05
C ASP A 64 6.19 4.98 -3.13
N ILE A 65 6.41 4.32 -4.25
CA ILE A 65 7.03 4.91 -5.44
C ILE A 65 6.12 5.96 -6.10
N ALA A 66 4.81 5.79 -5.96
CA ALA A 66 3.79 6.69 -6.47
C ALA A 66 3.87 8.06 -5.77
N TYR A 67 4.39 8.14 -4.55
CA TYR A 67 4.41 9.40 -3.78
C TYR A 67 5.41 10.43 -4.31
N TYR A 68 6.20 10.10 -5.35
CA TYR A 68 6.93 11.10 -6.13
C TYR A 68 6.00 11.99 -6.98
N PHE A 69 4.79 11.55 -7.29
CA PHE A 69 3.78 12.34 -7.97
C PHE A 69 3.00 13.24 -7.02
N ASP A 70 2.42 14.30 -7.55
CA ASP A 70 1.57 15.17 -6.74
C ASP A 70 0.26 14.48 -6.33
N LYS A 71 -0.25 14.87 -5.17
CA LYS A 71 -1.39 14.21 -4.51
C LYS A 71 -2.67 14.28 -5.34
N GLN A 72 -2.87 15.36 -6.10
CA GLN A 72 -4.08 15.53 -6.89
C GLN A 72 -4.05 14.64 -8.14
N SER A 73 -2.88 14.50 -8.78
CA SER A 73 -2.67 13.55 -9.88
C SER A 73 -2.83 12.11 -9.40
N LEU A 74 -2.29 11.75 -8.23
CA LEU A 74 -2.50 10.44 -7.62
C LEU A 74 -3.98 10.15 -7.32
N TYR A 75 -4.71 11.14 -6.80
CA TYR A 75 -6.14 10.98 -6.55
C TYR A 75 -6.91 10.70 -7.85
N LYS A 76 -6.68 11.50 -8.90
CA LYS A 76 -7.31 11.29 -10.22
C LYS A 76 -6.94 9.93 -10.80
N LYS A 77 -5.66 9.54 -10.71
CA LYS A 77 -5.18 8.24 -11.15
C LYS A 77 -5.87 7.09 -10.40
N GLY A 78 -6.00 7.21 -9.08
CA GLY A 78 -6.73 6.23 -8.28
C GLY A 78 -8.19 6.10 -8.70
N GLN A 79 -8.87 7.20 -9.02
CA GLN A 79 -10.25 7.14 -9.52
C GLN A 79 -10.33 6.35 -10.85
N GLN A 80 -9.43 6.62 -11.78
CA GLN A 80 -9.35 5.93 -13.07
C GLN A 80 -9.01 4.43 -12.90
N ASP A 81 -8.06 4.11 -12.03
CA ASP A 81 -7.65 2.73 -11.78
C ASP A 81 -8.76 1.92 -11.12
N ILE A 82 -9.54 2.52 -10.21
CA ILE A 82 -10.70 1.87 -9.62
C ILE A 82 -11.73 1.53 -10.70
N GLU A 83 -12.05 2.45 -11.60
CA GLU A 83 -12.99 2.19 -12.69
C GLU A 83 -12.50 1.05 -13.58
N HIS A 84 -11.25 1.14 -14.03
CA HIS A 84 -10.64 0.11 -14.88
C HIS A 84 -10.59 -1.27 -14.20
N ALA A 85 -10.22 -1.31 -12.93
CA ALA A 85 -10.19 -2.55 -12.16
C ALA A 85 -11.58 -3.16 -12.01
N ILE A 86 -12.60 -2.36 -11.69
CA ILE A 86 -13.98 -2.86 -11.53
C ILE A 86 -14.54 -3.37 -12.86
N GLU A 87 -14.27 -2.70 -13.98
CA GLU A 87 -14.67 -3.19 -15.30
C GLU A 87 -14.05 -4.55 -15.64
N ASN A 88 -12.76 -4.74 -15.32
CA ASN A 88 -12.08 -6.02 -15.52
C ASN A 88 -12.60 -7.10 -14.58
N ILE A 89 -12.86 -6.76 -13.31
CA ILE A 89 -13.42 -7.69 -12.33
C ILE A 89 -14.84 -8.11 -12.71
N GLU A 90 -15.68 -7.22 -13.26
CA GLU A 90 -17.03 -7.60 -13.70
C GLU A 90 -16.99 -8.62 -14.84
N LYS A 91 -16.05 -8.46 -15.80
CA LYS A 91 -15.83 -9.44 -16.88
C LYS A 91 -15.36 -10.79 -16.35
N ALA A 92 -14.56 -10.77 -15.28
CA ALA A 92 -13.96 -11.95 -14.66
C ALA A 92 -14.69 -12.40 -13.38
N LYS A 93 -15.92 -11.93 -13.12
CA LYS A 93 -16.61 -12.04 -11.82
C LYS A 93 -16.71 -13.46 -11.27
N HIS A 94 -16.80 -14.44 -12.16
CA HIS A 94 -16.88 -15.87 -11.84
C HIS A 94 -15.58 -16.44 -11.23
N LEU A 95 -14.45 -15.74 -11.39
CA LEU A 95 -13.15 -16.12 -10.82
C LEU A 95 -12.94 -15.55 -9.40
N TYR A 96 -13.80 -14.66 -8.94
CA TYR A 96 -13.66 -13.98 -7.66
C TYR A 96 -14.51 -14.63 -6.57
N ASN A 97 -13.97 -14.62 -5.36
CA ASN A 97 -14.69 -15.01 -4.15
C ASN A 97 -15.49 -13.82 -3.58
N TRP A 98 -16.81 -13.97 -3.51
CA TRP A 98 -17.76 -12.97 -3.03
C TRP A 98 -18.25 -13.22 -1.59
N THR A 99 -17.49 -13.98 -0.78
CA THR A 99 -17.82 -14.17 0.65
C THR A 99 -17.53 -12.94 1.49
N TYR A 100 -16.53 -12.14 1.10
CA TYR A 100 -16.17 -10.90 1.80
C TYR A 100 -16.98 -9.69 1.30
N PHE A 101 -17.05 -9.53 -0.03
CA PHE A 101 -17.86 -8.50 -0.68
C PHE A 101 -19.07 -9.15 -1.32
N LYS A 102 -20.26 -8.57 -1.16
CA LYS A 102 -21.51 -9.09 -1.74
C LYS A 102 -21.52 -9.00 -3.27
N ASN A 103 -20.84 -8.00 -3.82
CA ASN A 103 -20.76 -7.75 -5.26
C ASN A 103 -19.66 -6.73 -5.59
N THR A 104 -19.45 -6.51 -6.89
CA THR A 104 -18.52 -5.54 -7.46
C THR A 104 -18.82 -4.10 -7.05
N GLN A 105 -20.08 -3.73 -6.81
CA GLN A 105 -20.42 -2.38 -6.35
C GLN A 105 -19.93 -2.13 -4.91
N GLU A 106 -20.05 -3.12 -4.02
CA GLU A 106 -19.52 -3.02 -2.66
C GLU A 106 -17.99 -2.95 -2.66
N LEU A 107 -17.33 -3.75 -3.51
CA LEU A 107 -15.89 -3.65 -3.74
C LEU A 107 -15.51 -2.25 -4.25
N LYS A 108 -16.21 -1.72 -5.26
CA LYS A 108 -15.96 -0.36 -5.80
C LYS A 108 -16.05 0.69 -4.70
N ASN A 109 -17.12 0.66 -3.89
CA ASN A 109 -17.32 1.61 -2.80
C ASN A 109 -16.19 1.52 -1.76
N SER A 110 -15.75 0.31 -1.42
CA SER A 110 -14.61 0.10 -0.52
C SER A 110 -13.31 0.68 -1.07
N ARG A 111 -13.04 0.53 -2.37
CA ARG A 111 -11.86 1.12 -3.03
C ARG A 111 -11.92 2.65 -3.07
N ILE A 112 -13.08 3.23 -3.37
CA ILE A 112 -13.30 4.68 -3.34
C ILE A 112 -13.06 5.21 -1.92
N GLN A 113 -13.65 4.58 -0.91
CA GLN A 113 -13.45 4.95 0.49
C GLN A 113 -11.97 4.90 0.90
N ALA A 114 -11.23 3.86 0.47
CA ALA A 114 -9.80 3.75 0.75
C ALA A 114 -9.02 4.92 0.13
N LEU A 115 -9.30 5.23 -1.14
CA LEU A 115 -8.66 6.33 -1.87
C LEU A 115 -8.96 7.70 -1.23
N GLU A 116 -10.22 7.99 -0.91
CA GLU A 116 -10.64 9.25 -0.30
C GLU A 116 -9.99 9.47 1.07
N ASN A 117 -9.97 8.43 1.91
CA ASN A 117 -9.31 8.47 3.21
C ASN A 117 -7.79 8.66 3.08
N CYS A 118 -7.15 7.91 2.17
CA CYS A 118 -5.73 8.04 1.89
C CYS A 118 -5.37 9.45 1.41
N TYR A 119 -6.12 9.99 0.45
CA TYR A 119 -5.87 11.33 -0.09
C TYR A 119 -6.03 12.40 0.99
N SER A 120 -7.11 12.32 1.77
CA SER A 120 -7.39 13.29 2.85
C SER A 120 -6.27 13.28 3.91
N ASP A 121 -5.81 12.10 4.32
CA ASP A 121 -4.71 11.98 5.29
C ASP A 121 -3.38 12.44 4.70
N MET A 122 -3.08 12.10 3.44
CA MET A 122 -1.86 12.50 2.74
C MET A 122 -1.74 14.03 2.58
N VAL A 123 -2.86 14.74 2.46
CA VAL A 123 -2.86 16.22 2.41
C VAL A 123 -2.50 16.83 3.77
N ILE A 124 -2.98 16.25 4.86
CA ILE A 124 -2.79 16.76 6.23
C ILE A 124 -1.42 16.34 6.79
N ASN A 125 -1.06 15.06 6.63
CA ASN A 125 0.05 14.41 7.30
C ASN A 125 1.18 14.05 6.33
N LYS A 126 1.67 15.06 5.62
CA LYS A 126 2.60 14.89 4.50
C LYS A 126 3.88 14.11 4.85
N GLU A 127 4.38 14.27 6.07
CA GLU A 127 5.62 13.64 6.56
C GLU A 127 5.51 12.12 6.83
N ASP A 128 4.28 11.61 6.85
CA ASP A 128 4.00 10.19 7.02
C ASP A 128 3.93 9.45 5.68
N TYR A 129 3.90 10.18 4.55
CA TYR A 129 3.88 9.63 3.20
C TYR A 129 5.21 9.87 2.50
N VAL A 130 6.05 8.84 2.49
CA VAL A 130 7.44 8.92 2.05
C VAL A 130 7.58 8.36 0.64
N ALA A 131 8.08 9.17 -0.29
CA ALA A 131 8.39 8.74 -1.65
C ALA A 131 9.69 7.94 -1.67
N ALA A 132 9.60 6.64 -1.95
CA ALA A 132 10.76 5.77 -2.14
C ALA A 132 10.39 4.48 -2.88
N LYS A 133 11.41 3.74 -3.30
CA LYS A 133 11.27 2.57 -4.15
C LYS A 133 12.06 1.40 -3.56
N LEU A 134 11.43 0.26 -3.37
CA LEU A 134 12.15 -0.97 -3.06
C LEU A 134 13.12 -1.34 -4.19
N PRO A 135 14.37 -1.77 -3.88
CA PRO A 135 14.85 -2.20 -2.57
C PRO A 135 15.65 -1.12 -1.80
N VAL A 136 15.36 0.17 -1.96
CA VAL A 136 16.08 1.25 -1.25
C VAL A 136 15.10 2.16 -0.51
N LEU A 137 15.08 2.05 0.81
CA LEU A 137 14.21 2.82 1.69
C LEU A 137 15.02 3.86 2.49
N PRO A 138 14.53 5.10 2.61
CA PRO A 138 15.24 6.22 3.24
C PRO A 138 15.11 6.20 4.78
N PHE A 139 15.23 5.01 5.38
CA PHE A 139 15.09 4.82 6.82
C PHE A 139 16.34 4.18 7.40
N ALA A 140 16.64 4.49 8.66
CA ALA A 140 17.72 3.84 9.39
C ALA A 140 17.38 2.38 9.71
N ASP A 141 18.39 1.60 10.05
CA ASP A 141 18.23 0.22 10.46
C ASP A 141 17.30 0.13 11.69
N HIS A 142 16.42 -0.87 11.71
CA HIS A 142 15.49 -1.16 12.81
C HIS A 142 14.58 0.02 13.23
N SER A 143 14.24 0.91 12.29
CA SER A 143 13.37 2.08 12.54
C SER A 143 11.92 1.69 12.86
N PHE A 144 11.45 0.53 12.42
CA PHE A 144 10.04 0.12 12.56
C PHE A 144 9.92 -1.22 13.29
N ASP A 145 8.95 -1.33 14.19
CA ASP A 145 8.66 -2.58 14.89
C ASP A 145 8.05 -3.61 13.94
N ILE A 146 7.17 -3.15 13.04
CA ILE A 146 6.45 -3.98 12.07
C ILE A 146 6.52 -3.32 10.69
N LEU A 147 6.87 -4.11 9.68
CA LEU A 147 6.69 -3.74 8.28
C LEU A 147 5.58 -4.60 7.66
N LEU A 148 4.64 -3.94 6.98
CA LEU A 148 3.57 -4.56 6.23
C LEU A 148 3.86 -4.37 4.74
N SER A 149 3.86 -5.46 3.98
CA SER A 149 3.95 -5.42 2.53
C SER A 149 2.80 -6.23 1.96
N ALA A 150 1.91 -5.57 1.22
CA ALA A 150 0.80 -6.25 0.59
C ALA A 150 1.28 -6.98 -0.69
N HIS A 151 0.51 -6.89 -1.77
CA HIS A 151 0.64 -7.79 -2.90
C HIS A 151 1.84 -7.54 -3.82
N PHE A 152 2.59 -6.45 -3.65
CA PHE A 152 3.57 -5.98 -4.65
C PHE A 152 4.60 -7.04 -5.05
N LEU A 153 5.21 -7.70 -4.07
CA LEU A 153 6.28 -8.67 -4.34
C LEU A 153 5.80 -9.80 -5.25
N PHE A 154 4.52 -10.21 -5.17
CA PHE A 154 4.02 -11.35 -5.94
C PHE A 154 3.13 -10.97 -7.12
N MET A 155 2.64 -9.74 -7.19
CA MET A 155 1.75 -9.28 -8.26
C MET A 155 2.46 -9.18 -9.62
N TYR A 156 3.77 -8.95 -9.62
CA TYR A 156 4.59 -8.81 -10.83
C TYR A 156 5.70 -9.87 -10.90
N ALA A 157 5.46 -11.07 -10.35
CA ALA A 157 6.47 -12.13 -10.28
C ALA A 157 7.08 -12.50 -11.65
N ASP A 158 6.32 -12.36 -12.74
CA ASP A 158 6.82 -12.61 -14.11
C ASP A 158 7.78 -11.51 -14.62
N GLN A 159 7.80 -10.34 -13.96
CA GLN A 159 8.63 -9.18 -14.32
C GLN A 159 9.75 -8.92 -13.32
N LEU A 160 9.63 -9.47 -12.11
CA LEU A 160 10.58 -9.28 -11.01
C LEU A 160 11.41 -10.55 -10.83
N ASP A 161 12.72 -10.45 -11.03
CA ASP A 161 13.60 -11.60 -10.85
C ASP A 161 13.84 -11.93 -9.37
N TYR A 162 14.42 -13.11 -9.13
CA TYR A 162 14.74 -13.58 -7.77
C TYR A 162 15.66 -12.61 -7.01
N GLU A 163 16.62 -11.99 -7.70
CA GLU A 163 17.58 -11.07 -7.11
C GLU A 163 16.89 -9.81 -6.58
N PHE A 164 15.93 -9.27 -7.32
CA PHE A 164 15.10 -8.16 -6.90
C PHE A 164 14.27 -8.50 -5.66
N HIS A 165 13.62 -9.67 -5.64
CA HIS A 165 12.86 -10.12 -4.47
C HIS A 165 13.75 -10.23 -3.23
N ARG A 166 14.93 -10.85 -3.38
CA ARG A 166 15.89 -10.98 -2.28
C ARG A 166 16.36 -9.62 -1.78
N ALA A 167 16.66 -8.68 -2.68
CA ALA A 167 17.04 -7.32 -2.32
C ALA A 167 15.92 -6.60 -1.56
N CYS A 168 14.66 -6.73 -2.00
CA CYS A 168 13.52 -6.12 -1.31
C CYS A 168 13.33 -6.68 0.10
N ILE A 169 13.39 -8.00 0.25
CA ILE A 169 13.23 -8.65 1.56
C ILE A 169 14.39 -8.27 2.50
N ASN A 170 15.62 -8.23 2.00
CA ASN A 170 16.77 -7.78 2.79
C ASN A 170 16.62 -6.33 3.25
N GLU A 171 16.12 -5.45 2.38
CA GLU A 171 15.87 -4.06 2.73
C GLU A 171 14.73 -3.93 3.77
N MET A 172 13.66 -4.69 3.61
CA MET A 172 12.59 -4.77 4.61
C MET A 172 13.12 -5.26 5.96
N LEU A 173 13.99 -6.27 5.96
CA LEU A 173 14.64 -6.79 7.18
C LEU A 173 15.55 -5.75 7.83
N ARG A 174 16.28 -4.98 7.02
CA ARG A 174 17.17 -3.92 7.53
C ARG A 174 16.38 -2.86 8.31
N VAL A 175 15.26 -2.38 7.78
CA VAL A 175 14.48 -1.30 8.42
C VAL A 175 13.53 -1.81 9.52
N SER A 176 13.25 -3.12 9.55
CA SER A 176 12.36 -3.74 10.54
C SER A 176 13.13 -4.24 11.75
N LYS A 177 12.52 -4.13 12.93
CA LYS A 177 13.09 -4.55 14.21
C LYS A 177 12.61 -5.93 14.63
N ASN A 178 11.30 -6.18 14.54
CA ASN A 178 10.70 -7.39 15.11
C ASN A 178 10.07 -8.27 14.03
N GLU A 179 9.29 -7.69 13.12
CA GLU A 179 8.43 -8.45 12.22
C GLU A 179 8.27 -7.81 10.85
N ILE A 180 8.20 -8.66 9.82
CA ILE A 180 7.69 -8.31 8.48
C ILE A 180 6.51 -9.22 8.20
N ARG A 181 5.38 -8.65 7.77
CA ARG A 181 4.25 -9.41 7.24
C ARG A 181 4.10 -9.13 5.75
N ILE A 182 4.25 -10.18 4.94
CA ILE A 182 4.08 -10.10 3.50
C ILE A 182 2.80 -10.85 3.13
N PHE A 183 1.88 -10.16 2.43
CA PHE A 183 0.64 -10.76 1.97
C PHE A 183 0.75 -11.15 0.50
N SER A 184 0.57 -12.43 0.21
CA SER A 184 0.43 -12.95 -1.15
C SER A 184 -1.02 -13.34 -1.42
N TYR A 185 -1.41 -13.43 -2.69
CA TYR A 185 -2.72 -14.00 -3.02
C TYR A 185 -2.73 -15.50 -2.69
N SER A 186 -3.83 -15.97 -2.07
CA SER A 186 -4.25 -17.36 -2.04
C SER A 186 -5.27 -17.63 -3.12
#